data_AF-A0A380WCF9-F1
#
_entry.id   AF-A0A380WCF9-F1
#
_cell.length_a   1.000
_cell.length_b   1.000
_cell.length_c   1.000
_cell.angle_alpha   90.00
_cell.angle_beta   90.00
_cell.angle_gamma   90.00
#
_symmetry.space_group_name_H-M   'P 1'
#
loop_
_entity.id
_entity.type
_entity.pdbx_description
1 polymer ?
#
loop_
_entity_poly.entity_id
_entity_poly.type
_entity_poly.pdbx_seq_one_letter_code
_entity_poly.pdbx_strand_id
1 'polypeptide(L)'
;MRPAIAIAALAASLLVSACAQFERTSLPQAAATDDDAICRQQGEPGSQPYVACRRDRDVAASRASRSEVGVERAHKNLAEDMLNGR
;
A
#
# COMPACT_ATOMS: atom_id res chain seq x y z
N MET A 1 21.68 -35.79 17.83
CA MET A 1 21.91 -34.33 18.01
C MET A 1 21.99 -33.55 16.70
N ARG A 2 22.79 -33.99 15.71
CA ARG A 2 22.90 -33.35 14.38
C ARG A 2 21.57 -33.14 13.60
N PRO A 3 20.63 -34.12 13.53
CA PRO A 3 19.40 -33.91 12.77
C PRO A 3 18.43 -32.95 13.46
N ALA A 4 18.39 -32.95 14.80
CA ALA A 4 17.53 -32.05 15.57
C ALA A 4 17.96 -30.57 15.41
N ILE A 5 19.27 -30.31 15.34
CA ILE A 5 19.81 -28.98 15.08
C ILE A 5 19.45 -28.51 13.66
N ALA A 6 19.54 -29.40 12.67
CA ALA A 6 19.16 -29.08 11.29
C ALA A 6 17.66 -28.75 11.15
N ILE A 7 16.80 -29.50 11.84
CA ILE A 7 15.35 -29.26 11.84
C ILE A 7 15.02 -27.94 12.55
N ALA A 8 15.64 -27.66 13.70
CA ALA A 8 15.46 -26.40 14.41
C ALA A 8 15.92 -25.18 13.57
N ALA A 9 17.02 -25.32 12.84
CA ALA A 9 17.51 -24.27 11.95
C ALA A 9 16.56 -24.00 10.77
N LEU A 10 15.97 -25.06 10.19
CA LEU A 10 14.96 -24.95 9.14
C LEU A 10 13.65 -24.30 9.63
N ALA A 11 13.20 -24.66 10.84
CA ALA A 11 12.01 -24.04 11.43
C ALA A 11 12.25 -22.55 11.73
N ALA A 12 13.43 -22.20 12.24
CA ALA A 12 13.79 -20.82 12.52
C ALA A 12 13.86 -19.96 11.25
N SER A 13 14.39 -20.49 10.14
CA SER A 13 14.47 -19.74 8.88
C SER A 13 13.10 -19.48 8.26
N LEU A 14 12.15 -20.41 8.38
CA LEU A 14 10.76 -20.24 7.94
C LEU A 14 10.02 -19.17 8.76
N LEU A 15 10.25 -19.10 10.07
CA LEU A 15 9.64 -18.08 10.93
C LEU A 15 10.20 -16.68 10.63
N VAL A 16 11.51 -16.57 10.38
CA VAL A 16 12.14 -15.29 10.04
C VAL A 16 11.72 -14.81 8.63
N SER A 17 11.55 -15.72 7.67
CA SER A 17 11.09 -15.34 6.32
C SER A 17 9.65 -14.83 6.31
N ALA A 18 8.78 -15.36 7.18
CA ALA A 18 7.41 -14.87 7.34
C ALA A 18 7.36 -13.42 7.85
N CYS A 19 8.22 -13.05 8.81
CA CYS A 19 8.31 -11.67 9.31
C CYS A 19 8.85 -10.70 8.25
N ALA A 20 9.83 -11.10 7.44
CA ALA A 20 10.39 -10.26 6.38
C ALA A 20 9.42 -9.97 5.21
N GLN A 21 8.36 -10.77 5.10
CA GLN A 21 7.32 -10.58 4.07
C GLN A 21 6.26 -9.56 4.50
N PHE A 22 6.10 -9.33 5.80
CA PHE A 22 5.17 -8.34 6.33
C PHE A 22 5.57 -6.90 5.94
N GLU A 23 6.86 -6.57 5.95
CA GLU A 23 7.37 -5.26 5.49
C GLU A 23 7.16 -5.02 3.98
N ARG A 24 7.05 -6.10 3.19
CA ARG A 24 6.80 -6.01 1.74
C ARG A 24 5.32 -5.91 1.38
N THR A 25 4.43 -6.06 2.36
CA THR A 25 3.05 -5.59 2.26
C THR A 25 2.98 -4.10 2.61
N SER A 26 4.04 -3.37 2.29
CA SER A 26 3.92 -1.95 2.00
C SER A 26 2.92 -1.88 0.85
N LEU A 27 1.77 -1.28 1.15
CA LEU A 27 0.85 -0.67 0.17
C LEU A 27 1.68 -0.21 -1.03
N PRO A 28 1.22 -0.41 -2.29
CA PRO A 28 1.97 0.05 -3.45
C PRO A 28 2.38 1.48 -3.12
N GLN A 29 3.70 1.66 -2.95
CA GLN A 29 4.29 2.92 -2.54
C GLN A 29 3.95 3.82 -3.71
N ALA A 30 2.76 4.43 -3.69
CA ALA A 30 2.31 5.41 -4.64
C ALA A 30 3.44 6.41 -4.56
N ALA A 31 4.31 6.37 -5.57
CA ALA A 31 5.69 6.86 -5.46
C ALA A 31 5.62 8.14 -4.66
N ALA A 32 6.23 8.13 -3.46
CA ALA A 32 6.21 9.24 -2.51
C ALA A 32 6.98 10.38 -3.18
N THR A 33 6.32 10.95 -4.17
CA THR A 33 6.75 12.02 -5.03
C THR A 33 6.34 13.23 -4.25
N ASP A 34 7.33 14.08 -3.99
CA ASP A 34 7.10 15.31 -3.26
C ASP A 34 6.25 16.24 -4.13
N ASP A 35 4.93 16.09 -4.01
CA ASP A 35 3.94 16.88 -4.74
C ASP A 35 4.13 18.38 -4.45
N ASP A 36 4.68 18.77 -3.29
CA ASP A 36 5.02 20.17 -3.01
C ASP A 36 6.16 20.65 -3.91
N ALA A 37 7.26 19.90 -3.98
CA ALA A 37 8.38 20.23 -4.87
C ALA A 37 7.97 20.28 -6.36
N ILE A 38 7.05 19.42 -6.77
CA ILE A 38 6.49 19.44 -8.14
C ILE A 38 5.64 20.70 -8.34
N CYS A 39 4.72 20.99 -7.42
CA CYS A 39 3.78 22.09 -7.61
C CYS A 39 4.40 23.48 -7.40
N ARG A 40 5.51 23.60 -6.68
CA ARG A 40 6.30 24.84 -6.61
C ARG A 40 6.84 25.31 -7.96
N GLN A 41 6.99 24.41 -8.93
CA GLN A 41 7.39 24.78 -10.30
C GLN A 41 6.26 25.46 -11.09
N GLN A 42 5.00 25.30 -10.65
CA GLN A 42 3.81 25.88 -11.28
C GLN A 42 3.44 27.24 -10.67
N GLY A 43 3.82 27.48 -9.42
CA GLY A 43 3.63 28.74 -8.73
C GLY A 43 3.95 28.65 -7.25
N GLU A 44 3.96 29.82 -6.60
CA GLU A 44 4.21 29.90 -5.16
C GLU A 44 3.06 29.24 -4.36
N PRO A 45 3.34 28.70 -3.16
CA PRO A 45 2.31 28.16 -2.28
C PRO A 45 1.15 29.14 -2.05
N GLY A 46 -0.08 28.68 -2.28
CA GLY A 46 -1.29 29.50 -2.16
C GLY A 46 -1.70 30.26 -3.42
N SER A 47 -0.86 30.28 -4.46
CA SER A 47 -1.26 30.75 -5.78
C SER A 47 -2.27 29.80 -6.44
N GLN A 48 -3.16 30.33 -7.27
CA GLN A 48 -4.11 29.52 -8.06
C GLN A 48 -3.44 28.36 -8.84
N PRO A 49 -2.32 28.55 -9.56
CA PRO A 49 -1.67 27.43 -10.28
C PRO A 49 -1.09 26.38 -9.33
N TYR A 50 -0.53 26.77 -8.19
CA TYR A 50 -0.06 25.82 -7.17
C TYR A 50 -1.20 24.97 -6.60
N VAL A 51 -2.32 25.61 -6.24
CA VAL A 51 -3.50 24.92 -5.68
C VAL A 51 -4.13 23.98 -6.70
N ALA A 52 -4.19 24.37 -7.97
CA ALA A 52 -4.67 23.51 -9.05
C ALA A 52 -3.79 22.25 -9.20
N CYS A 53 -2.46 22.43 -9.26
CA CYS A 53 -1.51 21.32 -9.32
C CYS A 53 -1.68 20.34 -8.15
N ARG A 54 -1.76 20.86 -6.92
CA ARG A 54 -1.96 20.05 -5.70
C ARG A 54 -3.26 19.24 -5.78
N ARG A 55 -4.36 19.88 -6.19
CA ARG A 55 -5.66 19.21 -6.35
C ARG A 55 -5.61 18.07 -7.37
N ASP A 56 -5.01 18.31 -8.54
CA ASP A 56 -4.94 17.29 -9.58
C ASP A 56 -4.10 16.08 -9.14
N ARG A 57 -3.01 16.35 -8.40
CA ARG A 57 -2.16 15.33 -7.81
C ARG A 57 -2.87 14.51 -6.74
N ASP A 58 -3.64 15.16 -5.86
CA ASP A 58 -4.46 14.49 -4.84
C ASP A 58 -5.55 13.60 -5.48
N VAL A 59 -6.17 14.06 -6.57
CA VAL A 59 -7.15 13.27 -7.33
C VAL A 59 -6.47 12.05 -7.97
N ALA A 60 -5.29 12.22 -8.55
CA ALA A 60 -4.52 11.12 -9.13
C ALA A 60 -4.12 10.09 -8.07
N ALA A 61 -3.65 10.54 -6.89
CA ALA A 61 -3.33 9.67 -5.77
C ALA A 61 -4.57 8.91 -5.27
N SER A 62 -5.71 9.59 -5.14
CA SER A 62 -6.99 8.97 -4.77
C SER A 62 -7.49 7.97 -5.82
N ARG A 63 -7.17 8.16 -7.10
CA ARG A 63 -7.46 7.19 -8.17
C ARG A 63 -6.52 5.99 -8.13
N ALA A 64 -5.24 6.21 -7.81
CA ALA A 64 -4.26 5.15 -7.65
C ALA A 64 -4.55 4.28 -6.41
N SER A 65 -4.90 4.90 -5.27
CA SER A 65 -5.43 4.18 -4.10
C SER A 65 -6.74 3.47 -4.46
N ARG A 66 -7.58 4.04 -5.33
CA ARG A 66 -8.73 3.31 -5.87
C ARG A 66 -8.38 2.11 -6.77
N SER A 67 -7.14 1.93 -7.20
CA SER A 67 -6.72 0.64 -7.79
C SER A 67 -6.73 -0.47 -6.72
N GLU A 68 -6.56 -0.13 -5.44
CA GLU A 68 -6.87 -1.01 -4.31
C GLU A 68 -8.37 -1.20 -4.06
N VAL A 69 -9.27 -0.63 -4.90
CA VAL A 69 -10.72 -0.96 -4.82
C VAL A 69 -10.95 -2.45 -5.09
N GLY A 70 -9.96 -3.21 -5.59
CA GLY A 70 -9.99 -4.68 -5.50
C GLY A 70 -10.19 -5.17 -4.07
N VAL A 71 -9.47 -4.60 -3.09
CA VAL A 71 -9.55 -4.92 -1.66
C VAL A 71 -10.90 -4.48 -1.10
N GLU A 72 -11.31 -3.25 -1.33
CA GLU A 72 -12.57 -2.73 -0.77
C GLU A 72 -13.82 -3.40 -1.39
N ARG A 73 -13.79 -3.73 -2.68
CA ARG A 73 -14.81 -4.60 -3.30
C ARG A 73 -14.73 -6.02 -2.77
N ALA A 74 -13.54 -6.57 -2.53
CA ALA A 74 -13.40 -7.91 -1.96
C ALA A 74 -13.95 -7.97 -0.53
N HIS A 75 -13.70 -6.95 0.31
CA HIS A 75 -14.30 -6.83 1.64
C HIS A 75 -15.82 -6.75 1.58
N LYS A 76 -16.35 -5.93 0.66
CA LYS A 76 -17.80 -5.85 0.45
C LYS A 76 -18.36 -7.20 0.01
N ASN A 77 -17.78 -7.84 -1.01
CA ASN A 77 -18.25 -9.13 -1.51
C ASN A 77 -18.20 -10.21 -0.42
N LEU A 78 -17.12 -10.25 0.37
CA LEU A 78 -16.99 -11.17 1.49
C LEU A 78 -18.07 -10.92 2.56
N ALA A 79 -18.34 -9.66 2.91
CA ALA A 79 -19.39 -9.32 3.85
C ALA A 79 -20.78 -9.73 3.33
N GLU A 80 -21.04 -9.54 2.03
CA GLU A 80 -22.27 -10.00 1.38
C GLU A 80 -22.37 -11.54 1.37
N ASP A 81 -21.27 -12.26 1.15
CA ASP A 81 -21.25 -13.72 1.17
C ASP A 81 -21.52 -14.26 2.58
N MET A 82 -20.88 -13.69 3.61
CA MET A 82 -21.14 -14.04 5.01
C MET A 82 -22.60 -13.77 5.41
N LEU A 83 -23.18 -12.65 4.99
CA LEU A 83 -24.58 -12.31 5.27
C LEU A 83 -25.55 -13.28 4.60
N ASN A 84 -25.20 -13.77 3.41
CA ASN A 84 -26.01 -14.71 2.64
C ASN A 84 -25.65 -16.19 2.90
N GLY A 85 -24.72 -16.47 3.81
CA GLY A 85 -24.31 -17.82 4.19
C GLY A 85 -23.60 -18.62 3.09
N ARG A 86 -22.82 -17.94 2.24
CA ARG A 86 -22.05 -18.53 1.13
C ARG A 86 -20.59 -18.73 1.50
#